data_AF-A0A7R9VM71-F1
#
_entry.id   AF-A0A7R9VM71-F1
#
_cell.length_a   1.000
_cell.length_b   1.000
_cell.length_c   1.000
_cell.angle_alpha   90.00
_cell.angle_beta   90.00
_cell.angle_gamma   90.00
#
_symmetry.space_group_name_H-M   'P 1'
#
loop_
_entity.id
_entity.type
_entity.pdbx_description
1 polymer ?
#
loop_
_entity_poly.entity_id
_entity_poly.type
_entity_poly.pdbx_seq_one_letter_code
_entity_poly.pdbx_strand_id
1 'polypeptide(L)'
;MNLGASSSTHVISRRTSSIESASSRQTGPQRDSFCGNAVAVVDGNDGDNLEAEPMFTALDEQKDIAGMSIEDMVDVNIDLLGLSAGMSNLNILDGPESSTGEGSFTHETEAKPAAASLSALEREVAALPAPWTAAYRRALAECPEQVSMDRKMAHVECENGNTARAAQRLAYYWQVRLDTFGTDRCFLPMTLAGAMKEEGISFLKQRVWQLMPNIDESGRSILCLFPRNRDFCKCSAEQE
;
A
#
# COMPACT_ATOMS: atom_id res chain seq x y z
N MET A 1 67.11 15.14 7.30
CA MET A 1 66.98 14.60 5.93
C MET A 1 65.59 14.93 5.43
N ASN A 2 65.51 15.40 4.19
CA ASN A 2 64.43 16.18 3.62
C ASN A 2 63.15 15.39 3.33
N LEU A 3 62.05 16.14 3.32
CA LEU A 3 60.66 15.78 3.03
C LEU A 3 60.47 15.30 1.58
N GLY A 4 59.51 14.41 1.36
CA GLY A 4 59.06 13.98 0.03
C GLY A 4 57.59 13.59 0.02
N ALA A 5 56.70 14.58 0.12
CA ALA A 5 55.27 14.41 -0.10
C ALA A 5 54.96 14.56 -1.60
N SER A 6 54.57 13.48 -2.27
CA SER A 6 54.04 13.52 -3.64
C SER A 6 52.53 13.76 -3.61
N SER A 7 52.12 15.01 -3.82
CA SER A 7 50.74 15.34 -4.19
C SER A 7 50.53 15.04 -5.67
N SER A 8 49.72 14.02 -5.96
CA SER A 8 49.21 13.74 -7.31
C SER A 8 47.90 14.49 -7.51
N THR A 9 47.94 15.56 -8.28
CA THR A 9 46.78 16.37 -8.65
C THR A 9 46.16 15.79 -9.92
N HIS A 10 44.99 15.16 -9.82
CA HIS A 10 44.21 14.74 -10.99
C HIS A 10 43.26 15.85 -11.41
N VAL A 11 43.55 16.44 -12.57
CA VAL A 11 42.71 17.42 -13.27
C VAL A 11 41.63 16.65 -14.04
N ILE A 12 40.39 16.67 -13.55
CA ILE A 12 39.24 16.12 -14.28
C ILE A 12 38.70 17.21 -15.22
N SER A 13 39.02 17.06 -16.50
CA SER A 13 38.55 17.90 -17.59
C SER A 13 37.06 17.64 -17.87
N ARG A 14 36.19 18.59 -17.51
CA ARG A 14 34.76 18.55 -17.85
C ARG A 14 34.57 18.83 -19.34
N ARG A 15 34.23 17.81 -20.14
CA ARG A 15 33.70 17.99 -21.50
C ARG A 15 32.23 18.40 -21.39
N THR A 16 31.94 19.66 -21.67
CA THR A 16 30.59 20.15 -21.99
C THR A 16 30.32 19.86 -23.45
N SER A 17 29.53 18.82 -23.75
CA SER A 17 28.93 18.64 -25.07
C SER A 17 27.59 19.36 -25.09
N SER A 18 27.58 20.55 -25.69
CA SER A 18 26.38 21.21 -26.19
C SER A 18 25.73 20.30 -27.24
N ILE A 19 24.50 19.87 -27.01
CA ILE A 19 23.65 19.27 -28.05
C ILE A 19 22.58 20.30 -28.36
N GLU A 20 22.77 20.94 -29.51
CA GLU A 20 21.80 21.78 -30.19
C GLU A 20 20.67 20.92 -30.80
N SER A 21 19.45 21.40 -30.58
CA SER A 21 18.40 21.55 -31.60
C SER A 21 17.86 20.32 -32.34
N ALA A 22 16.60 19.98 -32.04
CA ALA A 22 15.58 19.77 -33.07
C ALA A 22 14.17 19.94 -32.47
N SER A 23 13.66 21.17 -32.54
CA SER A 23 12.25 21.47 -32.41
C SER A 23 11.54 20.97 -33.67
N SER A 24 10.80 19.87 -33.55
CA SER A 24 9.86 19.43 -34.60
C SER A 24 8.45 19.61 -34.06
N ARG A 25 7.84 20.74 -34.44
CA ARG A 25 6.40 20.99 -34.28
C ARG A 25 5.66 20.06 -35.24
N GLN A 26 5.03 19.03 -34.71
CA GLN A 26 4.06 18.25 -35.47
C GLN A 26 2.65 18.73 -35.09
N THR A 27 2.09 19.56 -35.95
CA THR A 27 0.68 19.94 -35.97
C THR A 27 -0.14 18.71 -36.39
N GLY A 28 -0.91 18.15 -35.45
CA GLY A 28 -1.91 17.11 -35.67
C GLY A 28 -3.33 17.63 -35.42
N PRO A 29 -4.36 16.95 -35.94
CA PRO A 29 -5.54 17.60 -36.53
C PRO A 29 -6.56 18.10 -35.50
N GLN A 30 -7.19 19.22 -35.87
CA GLN A 30 -8.47 19.70 -35.33
C GLN A 30 -9.42 18.51 -35.15
N ARG A 31 -9.75 18.20 -33.90
CA ARG A 31 -10.94 17.40 -33.60
C ARG A 31 -12.13 18.33 -33.66
N ASP A 32 -13.00 18.02 -34.60
CA ASP A 32 -14.26 18.69 -34.82
C ASP A 32 -15.05 18.80 -33.54
N SER A 33 -15.51 20.04 -33.35
CA SER A 33 -16.46 20.49 -32.36
C SER A 33 -17.72 19.64 -32.41
N PHE A 34 -17.87 18.71 -31.46
CA PHE A 34 -19.15 18.06 -31.21
C PHE A 34 -20.03 19.02 -30.42
N CYS A 35 -20.95 19.65 -31.15
CA CYS A 35 -22.08 20.37 -30.60
C CYS A 35 -23.17 19.37 -30.17
N GLY A 36 -23.77 19.59 -28.99
CA GLY A 36 -24.99 18.90 -28.52
C GLY A 36 -24.73 18.10 -27.25
N ASN A 37 -25.37 18.33 -26.10
CA ASN A 37 -26.62 19.01 -25.81
C ASN A 37 -26.47 19.84 -24.54
N ALA A 38 -26.85 21.11 -24.61
CA ALA A 38 -27.19 21.88 -23.42
C ALA A 38 -28.49 21.28 -22.84
N VAL A 39 -28.36 20.42 -21.83
CA VAL A 39 -29.48 20.10 -20.94
C VAL A 39 -29.65 21.33 -20.06
N ALA A 40 -30.73 22.08 -20.29
CA ALA A 40 -31.18 23.10 -19.37
C ALA A 40 -31.49 22.41 -18.04
N VAL A 41 -30.57 22.56 -17.08
CA VAL A 41 -30.84 22.25 -15.68
C VAL A 41 -31.85 23.30 -15.23
N VAL A 42 -33.06 22.82 -14.97
CA VAL A 42 -34.11 23.59 -14.32
C VAL A 42 -33.59 23.91 -12.92
N ASP A 43 -33.33 25.20 -12.66
CA ASP A 43 -33.15 25.74 -11.31
C ASP A 43 -34.44 25.51 -10.52
N GLY A 44 -34.52 24.34 -9.88
CA GLY A 44 -35.44 24.09 -8.79
C GLY A 44 -34.96 24.86 -7.58
N ASN A 45 -35.44 26.10 -7.46
CA ASN A 45 -35.38 26.88 -6.24
C ASN A 45 -36.37 26.27 -5.22
N ASP A 46 -36.06 25.07 -4.76
CA ASP A 46 -36.66 24.49 -3.57
C ASP A 46 -35.97 25.17 -2.40
N GLY A 47 -36.69 26.08 -1.75
CA GLY A 47 -36.31 26.66 -0.47
C GLY A 47 -36.26 25.54 0.57
N ASP A 48 -35.16 24.79 0.56
CA ASP A 48 -34.86 23.80 1.58
C ASP A 48 -34.62 24.59 2.87
N ASN A 49 -35.65 24.53 3.69
CA ASN A 49 -35.61 24.85 5.09
C ASN A 49 -34.51 23.95 5.69
N LEU A 50 -33.29 24.49 5.77
CA LEU A 50 -32.16 23.92 6.50
C LEU A 50 -32.59 23.81 7.96
N GLU A 51 -33.33 22.76 8.27
CA GLU A 51 -33.51 22.26 9.62
C GLU A 51 -32.11 22.07 10.16
N ALA A 52 -31.77 22.88 11.17
CA ALA A 52 -30.48 22.86 11.80
C ALA A 52 -30.17 21.43 12.23
N GLU A 53 -29.23 20.79 11.53
CA GLU A 53 -28.65 19.52 11.93
C GLU A 53 -28.27 19.63 13.41
N PRO A 54 -28.74 18.72 14.27
CA PRO A 54 -28.43 18.77 15.69
C PRO A 54 -26.91 18.66 15.85
N MET A 55 -26.29 19.80 16.12
CA MET A 55 -24.85 19.91 16.33
C MET A 55 -24.55 19.25 17.67
N PHE A 56 -23.98 18.03 17.63
CA PHE A 56 -23.50 17.33 18.81
C PHE A 56 -22.40 18.18 19.46
N THR A 57 -22.70 18.74 20.63
CA THR A 57 -21.77 19.65 21.31
C THR A 57 -20.77 18.86 22.14
N ALA A 58 -19.61 19.46 22.45
CA ALA A 58 -18.64 18.84 23.38
C ALA A 58 -19.25 18.55 24.77
N LEU A 59 -20.34 19.23 25.14
CA LEU A 59 -21.10 18.96 26.35
C LEU A 59 -21.93 17.66 26.24
N ASP A 60 -22.50 17.39 25.07
CA ASP A 60 -23.26 16.16 24.81
C ASP A 60 -22.33 14.94 24.83
N GLU A 61 -21.13 15.07 24.27
CA GLU A 61 -20.09 14.04 24.33
C GLU A 61 -19.71 13.70 25.79
N GLN A 62 -19.47 14.74 26.60
CA GLN A 62 -19.10 14.55 27.99
C GLN A 62 -20.24 13.96 28.84
N LYS A 63 -21.49 14.26 28.48
CA LYS A 63 -22.68 13.72 29.14
C LYS A 63 -22.90 12.25 28.81
N ASP A 64 -22.65 11.83 27.57
CA ASP A 64 -22.74 10.42 27.17
C ASP A 64 -21.64 9.57 27.84
N ILE A 65 -20.41 10.08 27.91
CA ILE A 65 -19.30 9.39 28.60
C ILE A 65 -19.59 9.24 30.10
N ALA A 66 -20.16 10.27 30.74
CA ALA A 66 -20.50 10.22 32.17
C ALA A 66 -21.74 9.34 32.48
N GLY A 67 -22.57 9.07 31.47
CA GLY A 67 -23.77 8.24 31.59
C GLY A 67 -23.50 6.74 31.42
N MET A 68 -22.37 6.36 30.83
CA MET A 68 -22.00 4.95 30.70
C MET A 68 -21.80 4.32 32.08
N SER A 69 -22.52 3.24 32.32
CA SER A 69 -22.34 2.47 33.54
C SER A 69 -21.00 1.74 33.52
N ILE A 70 -20.54 1.33 34.70
CA ILE A 70 -19.33 0.51 34.83
C ILE A 70 -19.49 -0.81 34.08
N GLU A 71 -20.70 -1.36 33.99
CA GLU A 71 -21.01 -2.57 33.22
C GLU A 71 -20.83 -2.32 31.72
N ASP A 72 -21.32 -1.19 31.20
CA ASP A 72 -21.16 -0.82 29.78
C ASP A 72 -19.68 -0.62 29.38
N MET A 73 -18.84 -0.08 30.27
CA MET A 73 -17.39 0.04 30.03
C MET A 73 -16.66 -1.31 29.99
N VAL A 74 -17.16 -2.32 30.70
CA VAL A 74 -16.57 -3.67 30.69
C VAL A 74 -16.88 -4.36 29.36
N ASP A 75 -18.09 -4.21 28.83
CA ASP A 75 -18.49 -4.80 27.55
C ASP A 75 -17.69 -4.20 26.38
N VAL A 76 -17.47 -2.88 26.36
CA VAL A 76 -16.62 -2.23 25.33
C VAL A 76 -15.17 -2.74 25.37
N ASN A 77 -14.64 -3.03 26.56
CA ASN A 77 -13.30 -3.61 26.70
C ASN A 77 -13.23 -5.05 26.22
N ILE A 78 -14.29 -5.85 26.41
CA ILE A 78 -14.36 -7.23 25.91
C ILE A 78 -14.36 -7.24 24.37
N ASP A 79 -15.09 -6.32 23.73
CA ASP A 79 -15.13 -6.20 22.28
C ASP A 79 -13.76 -5.78 21.69
N LEU A 80 -13.06 -4.86 22.35
CA LEU A 80 -11.71 -4.43 21.93
C LEU A 80 -10.66 -5.54 22.10
N LEU A 81 -10.77 -6.36 23.17
CA LEU A 81 -9.88 -7.50 23.37
C LEU A 81 -10.12 -8.60 22.33
N GLY A 82 -11.38 -8.84 21.95
CA GLY A 82 -11.76 -9.76 20.87
C GLY A 82 -11.16 -9.36 19.51
N LEU A 83 -11.08 -8.06 19.22
CA LEU A 83 -10.46 -7.54 17.99
C LEU A 83 -8.93 -7.65 18.01
N SER A 84 -8.27 -7.44 19.16
CA SER A 84 -6.80 -7.53 19.25
C SER A 84 -6.29 -8.98 19.15
N ALA A 85 -7.06 -9.94 19.65
CA ALA A 85 -6.73 -11.37 19.55
C ALA A 85 -6.85 -11.90 18.10
N GLY A 86 -7.66 -11.25 17.25
CA GLY A 86 -7.86 -11.64 15.86
C GLY A 86 -6.75 -11.23 14.89
N MET A 87 -5.87 -10.29 15.25
CA MET A 87 -4.84 -9.78 14.32
C MET A 87 -3.45 -10.43 14.50
N SER A 88 -3.25 -11.23 15.55
CA SER A 88 -1.95 -11.85 15.86
C SER A 88 -1.78 -13.27 15.31
N ASN A 89 -2.83 -13.88 14.74
CA ASN A 89 -2.86 -15.29 14.34
C ASN A 89 -3.08 -15.51 12.83
N LEU A 90 -2.58 -14.61 11.97
CA LEU A 90 -2.38 -14.94 10.55
C LEU A 90 -1.15 -15.87 10.39
N ASN A 91 -1.16 -17.01 11.08
CA ASN A 91 -0.40 -18.18 10.67
C ASN A 91 -1.28 -18.92 9.63
N ILE A 92 -0.88 -18.75 8.38
CA ILE A 92 -1.35 -19.50 7.23
C ILE A 92 -1.01 -20.98 7.44
N LEU A 93 -2.03 -21.83 7.27
CA LEU A 93 -1.98 -23.28 7.05
C LEU A 93 -1.49 -24.16 8.21
N ASP A 94 -2.44 -24.64 9.01
CA ASP A 94 -2.48 -26.08 9.32
C ASP A 94 -3.95 -26.53 9.40
N GLY A 95 -4.35 -27.38 8.46
CA GLY A 95 -5.70 -27.94 8.41
C GLY A 95 -5.89 -29.03 9.46
N PRO A 96 -7.12 -29.28 9.94
CA PRO A 96 -7.38 -30.37 10.88
C PRO A 96 -7.33 -31.71 10.13
N GLU A 97 -6.16 -32.34 10.11
CA GLU A 97 -6.03 -33.73 9.70
C GLU A 97 -6.54 -34.64 10.83
N SER A 98 -7.78 -35.10 10.64
CA SER A 98 -8.36 -36.23 11.36
C SER A 98 -7.54 -37.48 11.04
N SER A 99 -6.56 -37.80 11.87
CA SER A 99 -5.87 -39.09 11.82
C SER A 99 -5.26 -39.44 13.18
N THR A 100 -5.98 -40.30 13.90
CA THR A 100 -5.50 -41.00 15.09
C THR A 100 -4.35 -41.93 14.70
N GLY A 101 -3.12 -41.44 14.79
CA GLY A 101 -1.91 -42.23 14.55
C GLY A 101 -0.74 -41.67 15.35
N GLU A 102 -0.39 -42.34 16.43
CA GLU A 102 0.83 -42.09 17.22
C GLU A 102 2.07 -42.43 16.38
N GLY A 103 2.44 -41.53 15.48
CA GLY A 103 3.67 -41.56 14.71
C GLY A 103 4.60 -40.47 15.20
N SER A 104 5.68 -40.85 15.88
CA SER A 104 6.77 -39.96 16.27
C SER A 104 7.39 -39.32 15.01
N PHE A 105 6.92 -38.13 14.67
CA PHE A 105 7.45 -37.34 13.55
C PHE A 105 8.46 -36.35 14.11
N THR A 106 9.74 -36.69 13.99
CA THR A 106 10.82 -35.72 14.17
C THR A 106 10.78 -34.74 13.00
N HIS A 107 10.03 -33.64 13.18
CA HIS A 107 10.17 -32.44 12.35
C HIS A 107 11.53 -31.80 12.65
N GLU A 108 12.60 -32.39 12.13
CA GLU A 108 13.84 -31.64 11.88
C GLU A 108 13.56 -30.74 10.68
N THR A 109 12.93 -29.62 10.96
CA THR A 109 12.59 -28.59 9.97
C THR A 109 13.89 -28.06 9.37
N GLU A 110 14.12 -28.41 8.11
CA GLU A 110 15.17 -27.88 7.24
C GLU A 110 15.13 -26.34 7.24
N ALA A 111 15.89 -25.70 8.14
CA ALA A 111 16.08 -24.25 8.15
C ALA A 111 17.10 -23.77 7.09
N LYS A 112 17.70 -24.69 6.34
CA LYS A 112 18.76 -24.41 5.36
C LYS A 112 18.33 -23.81 4.00
N PRO A 113 17.11 -24.00 3.45
CA PRO A 113 16.78 -23.50 2.12
C PRO A 113 16.53 -21.98 2.08
N ALA A 114 16.15 -21.34 3.19
CA ALA A 114 15.80 -19.92 3.21
C ALA A 114 16.98 -18.98 2.91
N ALA A 115 18.15 -19.22 3.52
CA ALA A 115 19.33 -18.38 3.32
C ALA A 115 19.87 -18.43 1.88
N ALA A 116 19.83 -19.61 1.25
CA ALA A 116 20.24 -19.78 -0.14
C ALA A 116 19.32 -19.00 -1.08
N SER A 117 18.00 -19.13 -0.90
CA SER A 117 16.99 -18.42 -1.69
C SER A 117 17.10 -16.91 -1.56
N LEU A 118 17.36 -16.39 -0.35
CA LEU A 118 17.52 -14.95 -0.14
C LEU A 118 18.77 -14.40 -0.83
N SER A 119 19.91 -15.09 -0.72
CA SER A 119 21.14 -14.69 -1.42
C SER A 119 20.99 -14.70 -2.94
N ALA A 120 20.21 -15.65 -3.48
CA ALA A 120 19.89 -15.73 -4.90
C ALA A 120 18.95 -14.59 -5.31
N LEU A 121 17.91 -14.29 -4.54
CA LEU A 121 17.02 -13.16 -4.78
C LEU A 121 17.80 -11.84 -4.85
N GLU A 122 18.68 -11.58 -3.89
CA GLU A 122 19.46 -10.33 -3.85
C GLU A 122 20.37 -10.17 -5.07
N ARG A 123 20.96 -11.27 -5.56
CA ARG A 123 21.74 -11.29 -6.79
C ARG A 123 20.89 -10.95 -8.01
N GLU A 124 19.70 -11.54 -8.11
CA GLU A 124 18.76 -11.27 -9.22
C GLU A 124 18.29 -9.82 -9.20
N VAL A 125 17.96 -9.26 -8.03
CA VAL A 125 17.58 -7.84 -7.90
C VAL A 125 18.74 -6.91 -8.28
N ALA A 126 19.98 -7.26 -7.93
CA ALA A 126 21.16 -6.49 -8.33
C ALA A 126 21.41 -6.53 -9.85
N ALA A 127 21.01 -7.61 -10.53
CA ALA A 127 21.16 -7.79 -11.97
C ALA A 127 20.08 -7.04 -12.79
N LEU A 128 18.96 -6.63 -12.17
CA LEU A 128 17.91 -5.89 -12.86
C LEU A 128 18.36 -4.48 -13.27
N PRO A 129 17.76 -3.91 -14.35
CA PRO A 129 18.05 -2.54 -14.78
C PRO A 129 17.83 -1.50 -13.68
N ALA A 130 18.70 -0.48 -13.65
CA ALA A 130 18.62 0.64 -12.72
C ALA A 130 17.25 1.35 -12.67
N PRO A 131 16.56 1.66 -13.80
CA PRO A 131 15.28 2.36 -13.71
C PRO A 131 14.21 1.53 -12.98
N TRP A 132 14.23 0.21 -13.10
CA TRP A 132 13.23 -0.67 -12.47
C TRP A 132 13.52 -0.91 -10.98
N THR A 133 14.78 -0.76 -10.56
CA THR A 133 15.20 -0.99 -9.17
C THR A 133 15.34 0.30 -8.36
N ALA A 134 15.15 1.47 -8.96
CA ALA A 134 15.33 2.76 -8.30
C ALA A 134 14.43 2.92 -7.06
N ALA A 135 13.13 2.62 -7.19
CA ALA A 135 12.18 2.68 -6.09
C ALA A 135 12.53 1.70 -4.96
N TYR A 136 12.88 0.46 -5.31
CA TYR A 136 13.32 -0.56 -4.34
C TYR A 136 14.60 -0.13 -3.60
N ARG A 137 15.59 0.44 -4.30
CA ARG A 137 16.84 0.92 -3.68
C ARG A 137 16.60 2.08 -2.72
N ARG A 138 15.65 2.97 -3.03
CA ARG A 138 15.20 3.99 -2.08
C ARG A 138 14.52 3.37 -0.86
N ALA A 139 13.65 2.39 -1.06
CA ALA A 139 12.99 1.69 0.05
C ALA A 139 13.98 1.03 1.01
N LEU A 140 15.07 0.46 0.49
CA LEU A 140 16.15 -0.08 1.34
C LEU A 140 16.83 0.98 2.23
N ALA A 141 16.88 2.23 1.78
CA ALA A 141 17.49 3.33 2.52
C ALA A 141 16.49 4.04 3.45
N GLU A 142 15.24 4.22 3.01
CA GLU A 142 14.22 5.02 3.69
C GLU A 142 13.40 4.19 4.70
N CYS A 143 13.11 2.92 4.38
CA CYS A 143 12.24 2.05 5.18
C CYS A 143 12.74 0.59 5.22
N PRO A 144 13.94 0.32 5.77
CA PRO A 144 14.52 -1.03 5.79
C PRO A 144 13.63 -2.08 6.46
N GLU A 145 12.79 -1.67 7.42
CA GLU A 145 11.80 -2.53 8.08
C GLU A 145 10.71 -3.03 7.13
N GLN A 146 10.36 -2.25 6.09
CA GLN A 146 9.43 -2.68 5.04
C GLN A 146 10.10 -3.59 3.99
N VAL A 147 11.44 -3.73 4.05
CA VAL A 147 12.24 -4.60 3.16
C VAL A 147 12.96 -5.69 3.98
N SER A 148 12.30 -6.16 5.04
CA SER A 148 12.80 -7.22 5.91
C SER A 148 13.01 -8.54 5.16
N MET A 149 13.79 -9.44 5.77
CA MET A 149 14.02 -10.80 5.26
C MET A 149 12.70 -11.55 5.01
N ASP A 150 11.76 -11.49 5.96
CA ASP A 150 10.48 -12.19 5.85
C ASP A 150 9.66 -11.68 4.65
N ARG A 151 9.66 -10.37 4.42
CA ARG A 151 8.97 -9.76 3.26
C ARG A 151 9.61 -10.15 1.94
N LYS A 152 10.95 -10.21 1.88
CA LYS A 152 11.67 -10.72 0.71
C LYS A 152 11.29 -12.18 0.43
N MET A 153 11.22 -13.01 1.46
CA MET A 153 10.85 -14.43 1.34
C MET A 153 9.41 -14.62 0.87
N ALA A 154 8.46 -13.80 1.32
CA ALA A 154 7.09 -13.83 0.84
C ALA A 154 7.00 -13.68 -0.70
N HIS A 155 7.85 -12.85 -1.31
CA HIS A 155 7.90 -12.74 -2.78
C HIS A 155 8.45 -13.99 -3.47
N VAL A 156 9.43 -14.66 -2.85
CA VAL A 156 9.99 -15.93 -3.34
C VAL A 156 8.95 -17.03 -3.29
N GLU A 157 8.23 -17.13 -2.18
CA GLU A 157 7.12 -18.07 -2.00
C GLU A 157 6.00 -17.83 -3.02
N CYS A 158 5.62 -16.56 -3.23
CA CYS A 158 4.62 -16.16 -4.24
C CYS A 158 5.02 -16.53 -5.69
N GLU A 159 6.30 -16.78 -5.97
CA GLU A 159 6.81 -17.21 -7.27
C GLU A 159 7.32 -18.66 -7.24
N ASN A 160 6.85 -19.47 -6.28
CA ASN A 160 7.19 -20.89 -6.12
C ASN A 160 8.71 -21.15 -6.10
N GLY A 161 9.48 -20.29 -5.42
CA GLY A 161 10.93 -20.42 -5.33
C GLY A 161 11.71 -19.84 -6.52
N ASN A 162 11.05 -19.32 -7.56
CA ASN A 162 11.73 -18.69 -8.69
C ASN A 162 12.25 -17.30 -8.33
N THR A 163 13.54 -17.22 -7.95
CA THR A 163 14.17 -15.99 -7.46
C THR A 163 14.26 -14.88 -8.52
N ALA A 164 14.39 -15.22 -9.80
CA ALA A 164 14.44 -14.24 -10.89
C ALA A 164 13.08 -13.54 -11.08
N ARG A 165 11.98 -14.30 -11.07
CA ARG A 165 10.63 -13.74 -11.11
C ARG A 165 10.29 -12.99 -9.82
N ALA A 166 10.71 -13.52 -8.68
CA ALA A 166 10.52 -12.86 -7.38
C ALA A 166 11.23 -11.50 -7.34
N ALA A 167 12.45 -11.40 -7.89
CA ALA A 167 13.18 -10.13 -8.01
C ALA A 167 12.42 -9.11 -8.86
N GLN A 168 11.89 -9.54 -10.02
CA GLN A 168 11.07 -8.68 -10.88
C GLN A 168 9.80 -8.20 -10.17
N ARG A 169 9.09 -9.12 -9.49
CA ARG A 169 7.88 -8.78 -8.71
C ARG A 169 8.19 -7.82 -7.57
N LEU A 170 9.29 -8.01 -6.85
CA LEU A 170 9.73 -7.14 -5.76
C LEU A 170 10.05 -5.72 -6.27
N ALA A 171 10.81 -5.60 -7.36
CA ALA A 171 11.11 -4.32 -7.98
C ALA A 171 9.83 -3.62 -8.48
N TYR A 172 8.97 -4.37 -9.18
CA TYR A 172 7.69 -3.87 -9.68
C TYR A 172 6.75 -3.42 -8.56
N TYR A 173 6.68 -4.16 -7.44
CA TYR A 173 5.87 -3.78 -6.28
C TYR A 173 6.23 -2.38 -5.77
N TRP A 174 7.53 -2.09 -5.61
CA TRP A 174 7.96 -0.76 -5.15
C TRP A 174 7.73 0.34 -6.18
N GLN A 175 7.86 0.03 -7.47
CA GLN A 175 7.50 0.97 -8.53
C GLN A 175 6.00 1.31 -8.47
N VAL A 176 5.13 0.31 -8.38
CA VAL A 176 3.67 0.52 -8.25
C VAL A 176 3.35 1.31 -6.99
N ARG A 177 4.04 1.06 -5.86
CA ARG A 177 3.84 1.88 -4.65
C ARG A 177 4.22 3.32 -4.87
N LEU A 178 5.35 3.59 -5.51
CA LEU A 178 5.79 4.95 -5.82
C LEU A 178 4.78 5.65 -6.73
N ASP A 179 4.33 4.97 -7.80
CA ASP A 179 3.37 5.51 -8.76
C ASP A 179 1.99 5.76 -8.13
N THR A 180 1.58 4.93 -7.16
CA THR A 180 0.25 5.01 -6.54
C THR A 180 0.19 6.01 -5.40
N PHE A 181 1.22 6.05 -4.55
CA PHE A 181 1.20 6.81 -3.29
C PHE A 181 2.05 8.08 -3.33
N GLY A 182 2.83 8.28 -4.39
CA GLY A 182 3.79 9.39 -4.50
C GLY A 182 5.06 9.16 -3.68
N THR A 183 5.99 10.10 -3.78
CA THR A 183 7.31 10.03 -3.13
C THR A 183 7.23 10.02 -1.62
N ASP A 184 6.21 10.64 -1.04
CA ASP A 184 6.17 10.94 0.39
C ASP A 184 5.51 9.80 1.18
N ARG A 185 4.55 9.09 0.57
CA ARG A 185 3.76 8.05 1.25
C ARG A 185 4.16 6.63 0.85
N CYS A 186 4.85 6.42 -0.28
CA CYS A 186 5.14 5.07 -0.77
C CYS A 186 6.02 4.23 0.17
N PHE A 187 6.82 4.86 1.03
CA PHE A 187 7.69 4.19 2.01
C PHE A 187 7.05 3.98 3.38
N LEU A 188 5.84 4.49 3.62
CA LEU A 188 5.12 4.27 4.88
C LEU A 188 4.57 2.83 4.96
N PRO A 189 4.28 2.30 6.15
CA PRO A 189 3.57 1.02 6.30
C PRO A 189 2.24 1.02 5.54
N MET A 190 1.86 -0.11 4.93
CA MET A 190 0.58 -0.26 4.22
C MET A 190 -0.59 -0.44 5.20
N THR A 191 -0.86 0.60 5.98
CA THR A 191 -1.91 0.65 6.99
C THR A 191 -2.75 1.91 6.81
N LEU A 192 -3.94 1.94 7.42
CA LEU A 192 -4.81 3.12 7.45
C LEU A 192 -4.21 4.33 8.18
N ALA A 193 -3.14 4.12 8.96
CA ALA A 193 -2.38 5.21 9.57
C ALA A 193 -1.14 5.62 8.75
N GLY A 194 -0.72 4.79 7.79
CA GLY A 194 0.47 4.98 6.95
C GLY A 194 0.10 5.35 5.52
N ALA A 195 0.60 4.57 4.56
CA ALA A 195 0.44 4.86 3.13
C ALA A 195 -1.02 4.96 2.67
N MET A 196 -1.97 4.32 3.37
CA MET A 196 -3.39 4.35 3.03
C MET A 196 -4.20 5.39 3.80
N LYS A 197 -3.57 6.31 4.54
CA LYS A 197 -4.29 7.24 5.43
C LYS A 197 -5.35 8.07 4.70
N GLU A 198 -5.04 8.61 3.55
CA GLU A 198 -5.98 9.48 2.81
C GLU A 198 -6.96 8.63 1.98
N GLU A 199 -6.47 7.54 1.38
CA GLU A 199 -7.32 6.67 0.55
C GLU A 199 -8.33 5.91 1.39
N GLY A 200 -7.97 5.47 2.59
CA GLY A 200 -8.88 4.82 3.53
C GLY A 200 -10.06 5.72 3.88
N ILE A 201 -9.81 7.00 4.15
CA ILE A 201 -10.87 7.97 4.43
C ILE A 201 -11.75 8.17 3.19
N SER A 202 -11.16 8.27 2.00
CA SER A 202 -11.90 8.42 0.75
C SER A 202 -12.79 7.20 0.45
N PHE A 203 -12.25 5.98 0.56
CA PHE A 203 -12.99 4.75 0.34
C PHE A 203 -14.13 4.53 1.33
N LEU A 204 -13.89 4.83 2.62
CA LEU A 204 -14.93 4.74 3.66
C LEU A 204 -16.05 5.76 3.42
N LYS A 205 -15.72 7.00 3.06
CA LYS A 205 -16.71 8.04 2.73
C LYS A 205 -17.57 7.64 1.53
N GLN A 206 -16.96 7.01 0.52
CA GLN A 206 -17.66 6.64 -0.72
C GLN A 206 -18.38 5.30 -0.63
N ARG A 207 -18.22 4.52 0.45
CA ARG A 207 -18.78 3.16 0.60
C ARG A 207 -18.53 2.26 -0.62
N VAL A 208 -17.37 2.44 -1.27
CA VAL A 208 -16.96 1.62 -2.43
C VAL A 208 -16.59 0.23 -1.95
N TRP A 209 -15.95 0.15 -0.78
CA TRP A 209 -15.61 -1.11 -0.11
C TRP A 209 -16.34 -1.19 1.22
N GLN A 210 -16.95 -2.34 1.49
CA GLN A 210 -17.56 -2.63 2.78
C GLN A 210 -17.02 -3.96 3.29
N LEU A 211 -16.52 -3.95 4.52
CA LEU A 211 -16.25 -5.18 5.24
C LEU A 211 -17.60 -5.76 5.69
N MET A 212 -17.88 -7.00 5.29
CA MET A 212 -19.11 -7.68 5.71
C MET A 212 -18.96 -8.18 7.15
N PRO A 213 -20.05 -8.22 7.94
CA PRO A 213 -20.01 -8.76 9.30
C PRO A 213 -19.77 -10.27 9.33
N ASN A 214 -19.90 -10.95 8.18
CA ASN A 214 -19.74 -12.40 8.08
C ASN A 214 -18.33 -12.76 7.58
N ILE A 215 -17.81 -13.87 8.10
CA ILE A 215 -16.61 -14.56 7.59
C ILE A 215 -17.03 -15.67 6.62
N ASP A 216 -16.14 -16.05 5.70
CA ASP A 216 -16.35 -17.21 4.83
C ASP A 216 -16.16 -18.53 5.59
N GLU A 217 -16.44 -19.66 4.92
CA GLU A 217 -16.28 -21.00 5.49
C GLU A 217 -14.83 -21.33 5.92
N SER A 218 -13.86 -20.56 5.42
CA SER A 218 -12.43 -20.69 5.75
C SER A 218 -11.98 -19.70 6.84
N GLY A 219 -12.90 -18.97 7.46
CA GLY A 219 -12.60 -17.99 8.51
C GLY A 219 -12.03 -16.66 8.00
N ARG A 220 -12.10 -16.37 6.70
CA ARG A 220 -11.56 -15.14 6.10
C ARG A 220 -12.62 -14.06 6.08
N SER A 221 -12.20 -12.82 6.31
CA SER A 221 -13.09 -11.65 6.21
C SER A 221 -13.54 -11.45 4.76
N ILE A 222 -14.82 -11.13 4.57
CA ILE A 222 -15.39 -10.87 3.25
C ILE A 222 -15.40 -9.36 2.98
N LEU A 223 -14.70 -8.91 1.95
CA LEU A 223 -14.72 -7.53 1.48
C LEU A 223 -15.63 -7.41 0.23
N CYS A 224 -16.72 -6.67 0.35
CA CYS A 224 -17.65 -6.43 -0.76
C CYS A 224 -17.29 -5.12 -1.48
N LEU A 225 -17.18 -5.18 -2.81
CA LEU A 225 -17.06 -4.03 -3.68
C LEU A 225 -18.45 -3.62 -4.17
N PHE A 226 -18.80 -2.34 -4.02
CA PHE A 226 -20.03 -1.76 -4.57
C PHE A 226 -19.69 -0.74 -5.67
N PRO A 227 -19.54 -1.18 -6.94
CA PRO A 227 -19.14 -0.29 -8.02
C PRO A 227 -20.11 0.86 -8.27
N ARG A 228 -21.39 0.69 -7.91
CA ARG A 228 -22.44 1.72 -8.07
C ARG A 228 -22.21 2.94 -7.20
N ASN A 229 -21.49 2.80 -6.09
CA ASN A 229 -21.19 3.90 -5.18
C ASN A 229 -19.92 4.66 -5.60
N ARG A 230 -19.26 4.23 -6.67
CA ARG A 230 -18.04 4.85 -7.17
C ARG A 230 -18.41 6.12 -7.94
N ASP A 231 -18.24 7.27 -7.28
CA ASP A 231 -18.39 8.56 -7.93
C ASP A 231 -17.13 8.86 -8.76
N PHE A 232 -17.16 8.49 -10.05
CA PHE A 232 -16.04 8.70 -10.97
C PHE A 232 -15.66 10.18 -11.13
N CYS A 233 -16.54 11.12 -10.78
CA CYS A 233 -16.25 12.56 -10.82
C CYS A 233 -15.41 13.03 -9.62
N LYS A 234 -15.39 12.26 -8.51
CA LYS A 234 -14.64 12.59 -7.29
C LYS A 234 -13.36 11.77 -7.12
N CYS A 235 -13.17 10.73 -7.92
CA CYS A 235 -12.03 9.80 -7.81
C CYS A 235 -11.08 9.87 -9.01
N SER A 236 -11.10 10.93 -9.82
CA SER A 236 -10.14 11.04 -10.91
C SER A 236 -8.74 11.21 -10.33
N ALA A 237 -7.80 10.39 -10.78
CA ALA A 237 -6.38 10.41 -10.42
C ALA A 237 -5.64 11.71 -10.80
N GLU A 238 -6.35 12.73 -11.28
CA GLU A 238 -5.82 14.03 -11.71
C GLU A 238 -5.92 15.13 -10.63
N GLN A 239 -6.19 14.79 -9.38
CA GLN A 239 -6.12 15.74 -8.26
C GLN A 239 -4.73 15.72 -7.60
N GLU A 240 -3.70 16.10 -8.36
CA GLU A 240 -2.41 16.60 -7.83
C GLU A 240 -1.95 17.82 -8.65
#